data_AF-A0A3D4W5L0-F1
#
_entry.id   AF-A0A3D4W5L0-F1
#
_cell.length_a   1.000
_cell.length_b   1.000
_cell.length_c   1.000
_cell.angle_alpha   90.00
_cell.angle_beta   90.00
_cell.angle_gamma   90.00
#
_symmetry.space_group_name_H-M   'P 1'
#
loop_
_entity.id
_entity.type
_entity.pdbx_description
1 polymer ?
#
loop_
_entity_poly.entity_id
_entity_poly.type
_entity_poly.pdbx_seq_one_letter_code
_entity_poly.pdbx_strand_id
1 'polypeptide(L)' 'KLAEICAKYLQKGREIAVEGRISYRTYTDNEGNSRLSTEITVNDLLMISGKRAG' A
#
# COMPACT_ATOMS: atom_id res chain seq x y z
N LYS A 1 -1.36 -14.32 -1.34
CA LYS A 1 -1.24 -14.37 0.15
C LYS A 1 -1.25 -13.01 0.84
N LEU A 2 -0.22 -12.15 0.75
CA LEU A 2 -0.24 -10.84 1.44
C LEU A 2 -1.44 -9.97 1.02
N ALA A 3 -1.74 -9.91 -0.28
CA ALA A 3 -2.91 -9.21 -0.81
C ALA A 3 -4.24 -9.71 -0.21
N GLU A 4 -4.40 -11.02 0.01
CA GLU A 4 -5.62 -11.59 0.62
C GLU A 4 -5.73 -11.22 2.10
N ILE A 5 -4.61 -11.19 2.83
CA ILE A 5 -4.55 -10.74 4.23
C ILE A 5 -4.95 -9.26 4.28
N CYS A 6 -4.38 -8.43 3.41
CA CYS A 6 -4.74 -7.02 3.32
C CYS A 6 -6.23 -6.83 3.05
N ALA A 7 -6.79 -7.57 2.08
CA ALA A 7 -8.21 -7.49 1.75
C ALA A 7 -9.14 -7.95 2.89
N LYS A 8 -8.71 -8.93 3.70
CA LYS A 8 -9.51 -9.46 4.81
C LYS A 8 -9.49 -8.59 6.06
N TYR A 9 -8.36 -7.95 6.36
CA TYR A 9 -8.13 -7.32 7.68
C TYR A 9 -7.94 -5.80 7.63
N LEU A 10 -7.51 -5.23 6.51
CA LEU A 10 -7.30 -3.79 6.43
C LEU A 10 -8.60 -3.07 6.08
N GLN A 11 -8.78 -1.94 6.75
CA GLN A 11 -9.87 -1.00 6.50
C GLN A 11 -9.28 0.42 6.43
N LYS A 12 -10.05 1.36 5.89
CA LYS A 12 -9.63 2.77 5.88
C LYS A 12 -9.33 3.25 7.30
N GLY A 13 -8.17 3.89 7.48
CA GLY A 13 -7.73 4.42 8.77
C GLY A 13 -7.08 3.40 9.71
N ARG A 14 -6.70 2.22 9.24
CA ARG A 14 -5.84 1.32 10.03
C ARG A 14 -4.38 1.73 9.90
N GLU A 15 -3.68 1.68 11.02
CA GLU A 15 -2.25 1.95 11.09
C GLU A 15 -1.48 0.66 10.80
N ILE A 16 -0.52 0.76 9.89
CA ILE A 16 0.32 -0.34 9.45
C ILE A 16 1.74 0.16 9.23
N ALA A 17 2.72 -0.71 9.46
CA ALA A 17 4.06 -0.54 8.91
C ALA A 17 4.22 -1.46 7.71
N VAL A 18 4.91 -0.99 6.68
CA VAL A 18 5.19 -1.75 5.46
C VAL A 18 6.69 -1.72 5.18
N GLU A 19 7.21 -2.85 4.74
CA GLU A 19 8.56 -2.96 4.21
C GLU A 19 8.47 -3.37 2.74
N GLY A 20 9.24 -2.71 1.88
CA GLY A 20 9.18 -2.96 0.45
C GLY A 20 10.18 -2.15 -0.35
N ARG A 21 10.03 -2.23 -1.68
CA ARG A 21 10.88 -1.52 -2.64
C ARG A 21 10.11 -0.37 -3.29
N ILE A 22 10.75 0.80 -3.39
CA ILE A 22 10.23 1.91 -4.19
C ILE A 22 10.31 1.53 -5.67
N SER A 23 9.20 1.70 -6.38
CA SER A 23 9.07 1.48 -7.82
C SER A 23 8.55 2.73 -8.50
N TYR A 24 9.07 3.01 -9.68
CA TYR A 24 8.62 4.09 -10.54
C TYR A 24 8.03 3.47 -11.80
N ARG A 25 6.78 3.80 -12.12
CA ARG A 25 6.10 3.30 -13.30
C ARG A 25 5.56 4.47 -14.12
N THR A 26 6.00 4.54 -15.37
CA THR A 26 5.40 5.48 -16.35
C THR A 26 4.27 4.79 -17.07
N TYR A 27 3.12 5.46 -17.19
CA TYR A 27 1.99 4.98 -17.98
C TYR A 27 1.31 6.14 -18.70
N THR A 28 0.62 5.83 -19.79
CA THR A 28 -0.21 6.79 -20.53
C THR A 28 -1.63 6.73 -20.00
N ASP A 29 -2.19 7.87 -19.61
CA ASP A 29 -3.60 7.95 -19.20
C ASP A 29 -4.54 7.94 -20.42
N ASN A 30 -5.84 7.86 -20.16
CA ASN A 30 -6.86 7.79 -21.22
C ASN A 30 -6.93 9.07 -22.07
N GLU A 31 -6.31 10.17 -21.62
CA GLU A 31 -6.24 11.44 -22.33
C GLU A 31 -4.95 11.56 -23.16
N GLY A 32 -4.10 10.52 -23.15
CA GLY A 32 -2.84 10.48 -23.91
C GLY A 32 -1.65 11.11 -23.17
N ASN A 33 -1.81 11.54 -21.91
CA ASN A 33 -0.72 12.16 -21.16
C ASN A 33 0.17 11.10 -20.50
N SER A 34 1.49 11.32 -20.54
CA SER A 34 2.45 10.49 -19.80
C SER A 34 2.44 10.86 -18.32
N ARG A 35 2.23 9.87 -17.45
CA ARG A 35 2.17 10.01 -15.99
C ARG A 35 3.22 9.14 -15.34
N LEU A 36 3.88 9.69 -14.31
CA LEU A 36 4.81 8.97 -13.44
C LEU A 36 4.08 8.57 -12.15
N SER A 37 4.03 7.26 -11.87
CA SER A 37 3.55 6.68 -10.61
C SER A 37 4.75 6.32 -9.74
N THR A 38 4.72 6.75 -8.48
CA THR A 38 5.65 6.28 -7.45
C THR A 38 4.91 5.34 -6.53
N GLU A 39 5.38 4.11 -6.45
CA GLU A 39 4.70 3.01 -5.75
C GLU A 39 5.67 2.31 -4.80
N ILE A 40 5.14 1.64 -3.77
CA ILE A 40 5.91 0.73 -2.91
C ILE A 40 5.44 -0.68 -3.20
N THR A 41 6.31 -1.51 -3.76
CA THR A 41 6.07 -2.95 -3.88
C THR A 41 6.34 -3.58 -2.51
N VAL A 42 5.27 -3.97 -1.82
CA VAL A 42 5.32 -4.44 -0.43
C VAL A 42 5.77 -5.90 -0.37
N ASN A 43 6.81 -6.16 0.40
CA ASN A 43 7.30 -7.49 0.71
C ASN A 43 6.69 -8.01 2.03
N ASP A 44 6.59 -7.13 3.03
CA ASP A 44 6.05 -7.45 4.35
C ASP A 44 5.20 -6.30 4.93
N LEU A 45 4.27 -6.63 5.80
CA LEU A 45 3.34 -5.70 6.46
C LEU A 45 3.08 -6.13 7.90
N LEU A 46 3.24 -5.17 8.81
CA LEU A 46 2.92 -5.31 10.22
C LEU A 46 1.68 -4.47 10.57
N MET A 47 0.68 -5.08 11.20
CA MET A 47 -0.47 -4.36 11.73
C MET A 47 -0.09 -3.69 13.04
N ILE A 48 -0.22 -2.37 13.09
CA ILE A 48 0.00 -1.60 14.31
C ILE A 48 -1.37 -1.45 14.96
N SER A 49 -1.76 -2.41 15.78
CA SER A 49 -2.99 -2.26 16.56
C SER A 49 -2.74 -1.21 17.63
N GLY A 50 -3.27 -0.01 17.43
CA GLY A 50 -3.41 0.97 18.49
C GLY A 50 -4.33 0.38 19.56
N LYS A 51 -3.77 -0.22 20.60
CA LYS A 51 -4.37 -0.07 21.93
C LYS A 51 -4.38 1.44 22.16
N ARG A 52 -5.48 2.11 21.80
CA ARG A 52 -6.02 3.11 22.71
C ARG A 52 -6.36 2.31 23.96
N ALA A 53 -5.36 2.14 24.84
CA ALA A 53 -5.64 2.01 26.25
C ALA A 53 -6.53 3.22 26.55
N GLY A 54 -7.80 2.95 26.85
CA GLY A 54 -8.70 3.96 27.38
C GLY A 54 -8.17 4.51 28.69
#